data_AF-A0A953YUU6-F1
#
_entry.id   AF-A0A953YUU6-F1
#
_cell.length_a   1.000
_cell.length_b   1.000
_cell.length_c   1.000
_cell.angle_alpha   90.00
_cell.angle_beta   90.00
_cell.angle_gamma   90.00
#
_symmetry.space_group_name_H-M   'P 1'
#
loop_
_entity.id
_entity.type
_entity.pdbx_description
1 polymer ?
#
loop_
_entity_poly.entity_id
_entity_poly.type
_entity_poly.pdbx_seq_one_letter_code
_entity_poly.pdbx_strand_id
1 'polypeptide(L)'
;MTLTVEQEQEARKFLADLREEIKNHAGVGHSILGRMKTDPRSRFDFKVLAGQHFPLVGNFCAYMELLLINAPDSEAKCWLAKVLVDEYGERSDGEDHAEHYKKFMHAAGIAPGEEDNVPLHPEVVNFIREHYRVATEEHFLVGLGALGPGHEWSIPAMFELAVAGLRKAGFDEKEIEYWTLHLEQDQDHGAWLEEALVKYCLV
;
A
#
# COMPACT_ATOMS: atom_id res chain seq x y z
N MET A 1 2.71 17.42 22.52
CA MET A 1 3.13 17.13 23.90
C MET A 1 4.39 16.27 23.80
N THR A 2 5.48 16.60 24.49
CA THR A 2 6.73 15.81 24.38
C THR A 2 6.59 14.53 25.19
N LEU A 3 6.88 13.38 24.59
CA LEU A 3 6.83 12.08 25.28
C LEU A 3 7.90 11.96 26.34
N THR A 4 7.63 11.18 27.39
CA THR A 4 8.72 10.69 28.23
C THR A 4 9.52 9.63 27.46
N VAL A 5 10.78 9.44 27.87
CA VAL A 5 11.64 8.38 27.30
C VAL A 5 11.00 7.00 27.48
N GLU A 6 10.30 6.78 28.59
CA GLU A 6 9.62 5.51 28.89
C GLU A 6 8.44 5.28 27.94
N GLN A 7 7.59 6.28 27.72
CA GLN A 7 6.46 6.21 26.78
C GLN A 7 6.93 5.94 25.35
N GLU A 8 8.01 6.60 24.91
CA GLU A 8 8.58 6.36 23.59
C GLU A 8 9.09 4.92 23.45
N GLN A 9 9.77 4.40 24.47
CA GLN A 9 10.28 3.03 24.48
C GLN A 9 9.15 1.99 24.43
N GLU A 10 8.07 2.21 25.16
CA GLU A 10 6.89 1.34 25.14
C GLU A 10 6.20 1.36 23.78
N ALA A 11 6.00 2.53 23.19
CA ALA A 11 5.43 2.68 21.85
C ALA A 11 6.28 1.95 20.80
N ARG A 12 7.60 2.15 20.79
CA ARG A 12 8.52 1.47 19.86
C ARG A 12 8.51 -0.04 20.07
N LYS A 13 8.41 -0.51 21.31
CA LYS A 13 8.29 -1.94 21.59
C LYS A 13 6.99 -2.52 21.03
N PHE A 14 5.86 -1.86 21.26
CA PHE A 14 4.58 -2.27 20.70
C PHE A 14 4.63 -2.36 19.16
N LEU A 15 5.20 -1.35 18.50
CA LEU A 15 5.31 -1.32 17.04
C LEU A 15 6.25 -2.42 16.50
N ALA A 16 7.31 -2.76 17.24
CA ALA A 16 8.16 -3.90 16.89
C ALA A 16 7.40 -5.24 16.98
N ASP A 17 6.61 -5.43 18.02
CA ASP A 17 5.77 -6.63 18.17
C ASP A 17 4.70 -6.70 17.06
N LEU A 18 4.05 -5.56 16.75
CA LEU A 18 3.08 -5.45 15.66
C LEU A 18 3.70 -5.73 14.28
N ARG A 19 4.94 -5.27 14.03
CA ARG A 19 5.66 -5.56 12.78
C ARG A 19 5.87 -7.05 12.59
N GLU A 20 6.24 -7.77 13.65
CA GLU A 20 6.37 -9.23 13.57
C GLU A 20 5.01 -9.92 13.41
N GLU A 21 3.93 -9.40 14.00
CA GLU A 21 2.58 -9.91 13.75
C GLU A 21 2.18 -9.77 12.28
N ILE A 22 2.35 -8.58 11.70
CA ILE A 22 2.03 -8.30 10.29
C ILE A 22 2.84 -9.19 9.35
N LYS A 23 4.15 -9.29 9.57
CA LYS A 23 5.04 -10.14 8.76
C LYS A 23 4.62 -11.61 8.74
N ASN A 24 4.05 -12.10 9.83
CA ASN A 24 3.57 -13.48 9.96
C ASN A 24 2.07 -13.64 9.63
N HIS A 25 1.38 -12.55 9.27
CA HIS A 25 -0.04 -12.59 8.93
C HIS A 25 -0.27 -13.38 7.63
N ALA A 26 -1.34 -14.20 7.60
CA ALA A 26 -1.63 -15.11 6.49
C ALA A 26 -1.84 -14.38 5.13
N GLY A 27 -2.17 -13.09 5.17
CA GLY A 27 -2.28 -12.24 3.98
C GLY A 27 -0.92 -11.94 3.31
N VAL A 28 0.13 -11.68 4.10
CA VAL A 28 1.45 -11.25 3.59
C VAL A 28 2.16 -12.38 2.86
N GLY A 29 1.98 -13.62 3.34
CA GLY A 29 2.50 -14.83 2.70
C GLY A 29 1.44 -15.61 1.91
N HIS A 30 0.33 -14.98 1.49
CA HIS A 30 -0.81 -15.72 0.96
C HIS A 30 -0.42 -16.58 -0.25
N SER A 31 -0.97 -17.80 -0.31
CA SER A 31 -0.59 -18.80 -1.31
C SER A 31 -0.73 -18.33 -2.76
N ILE A 32 -1.60 -17.34 -3.04
CA ILE A 32 -1.75 -16.75 -4.37
C ILE A 32 -0.46 -16.07 -4.84
N LEU A 33 0.24 -15.35 -3.95
CA LEU A 33 1.50 -14.66 -4.27
C LEU A 33 2.60 -15.67 -4.58
N GLY A 34 2.70 -16.72 -3.75
CA GLY A 34 3.64 -17.82 -4.00
C GLY A 34 3.36 -18.55 -5.31
N ARG A 35 2.08 -18.73 -5.68
CA ARG A 35 1.68 -19.37 -6.93
C ARG A 35 2.11 -18.59 -8.16
N MET A 36 2.25 -17.26 -8.08
CA MET A 36 2.68 -16.43 -9.22
C MET A 36 4.04 -16.86 -9.79
N LYS A 37 4.92 -17.45 -8.95
CA LYS A 37 6.22 -18.01 -9.38
C LYS A 37 6.10 -19.33 -10.15
N THR A 38 4.95 -20.00 -10.10
CA THR A 38 4.74 -21.32 -10.73
C THR A 38 3.76 -21.26 -11.89
N ASP A 39 2.69 -20.48 -11.74
CA ASP A 39 1.60 -20.27 -12.70
C ASP A 39 1.11 -18.84 -12.44
N PRO A 40 1.42 -17.89 -13.34
CA PRO A 40 0.89 -17.91 -14.69
C PRO A 40 1.91 -18.15 -15.82
N ARG A 41 1.43 -18.43 -17.04
CA ARG A 41 2.25 -18.84 -18.19
C ARG A 41 2.52 -17.70 -19.17
N SER A 42 1.81 -16.58 -19.04
CA SER A 42 2.00 -15.39 -19.84
C SER A 42 1.60 -14.11 -19.08
N ARG A 43 2.07 -12.96 -19.56
CA ARG A 43 1.65 -11.65 -19.05
C ARG A 43 0.14 -11.45 -19.03
N PHE A 44 -0.58 -12.01 -20.00
CA PHE A 44 -2.03 -11.85 -20.11
C PHE A 44 -2.82 -12.54 -19.00
N ASP A 45 -2.23 -13.54 -18.34
CA ASP A 45 -2.87 -14.22 -17.22
C ASP A 45 -2.95 -13.31 -15.97
N PHE A 46 -2.15 -12.24 -15.92
CA PHE A 46 -2.20 -11.24 -14.86
C PHE A 46 -3.32 -10.21 -15.04
N LYS A 47 -4.11 -10.27 -16.12
CA LYS A 47 -5.20 -9.33 -16.38
C LYS A 47 -6.20 -9.23 -15.22
N VAL A 48 -6.50 -10.37 -14.58
CA VAL A 48 -7.39 -10.39 -13.41
C VAL A 48 -6.74 -9.70 -12.21
N LEU A 49 -5.46 -9.99 -11.92
CA LEU A 49 -4.74 -9.30 -10.83
C LEU A 49 -4.73 -7.79 -11.09
N ALA A 50 -4.35 -7.38 -12.30
CA ALA A 50 -4.26 -5.98 -12.69
C ALA A 50 -5.58 -5.24 -12.46
N GLY A 51 -6.69 -5.80 -12.96
CA GLY A 51 -7.99 -5.16 -12.81
C GLY A 51 -8.56 -5.18 -11.38
N GLN A 52 -8.33 -6.26 -10.61
CA GLN A 52 -8.85 -6.34 -9.24
C GLN A 52 -8.02 -5.54 -8.24
N HIS A 53 -6.72 -5.35 -8.48
CA HIS A 53 -5.83 -4.60 -7.60
C HIS A 53 -5.86 -3.10 -7.88
N PHE A 54 -6.11 -2.67 -9.13
CA PHE A 54 -6.12 -1.26 -9.51
C PHE A 54 -6.99 -0.35 -8.61
N PRO A 55 -8.20 -0.73 -8.17
CA PRO A 55 -8.99 0.10 -7.26
C PRO A 55 -8.29 0.37 -5.92
N LEU A 56 -7.48 -0.56 -5.39
CA LEU A 56 -6.70 -0.32 -4.18
C LEU A 56 -5.71 0.81 -4.43
N VAL A 57 -4.94 0.70 -5.53
CA VAL A 57 -3.94 1.70 -5.93
C VAL A 57 -4.58 3.06 -6.17
N GLY A 58 -5.62 3.10 -7.00
CA GLY A 58 -6.29 4.34 -7.40
C GLY A 58 -7.04 5.06 -6.27
N ASN A 59 -7.33 4.38 -5.16
CA ASN A 59 -7.99 5.00 -4.00
C ASN A 59 -7.04 5.26 -2.82
N PHE A 60 -5.79 4.82 -2.86
CA PHE A 60 -4.87 4.96 -1.74
C PHE A 60 -4.67 6.42 -1.32
N CYS A 61 -4.39 7.32 -2.27
CA CYS A 61 -4.29 8.75 -2.01
C CYS A 61 -5.57 9.31 -1.37
N ALA A 62 -6.75 8.91 -1.86
CA ALA A 62 -8.02 9.38 -1.31
C ALA A 62 -8.21 8.96 0.16
N TYR A 63 -7.82 7.73 0.53
CA TYR A 63 -7.85 7.31 1.94
C TYR A 63 -6.93 8.17 2.80
N MET A 64 -5.71 8.40 2.32
CA MET A 64 -4.70 9.18 3.03
C MET A 64 -5.11 10.65 3.17
N GLU A 65 -5.74 11.24 2.16
CA GLU A 65 -6.30 12.60 2.22
C GLU A 65 -7.43 12.72 3.24
N LEU A 66 -8.34 11.75 3.28
CA LEU A 66 -9.42 11.72 4.27
C LEU A 66 -8.87 11.55 5.68
N LEU A 67 -7.88 10.68 5.87
CA LEU A 67 -7.18 10.54 7.14
C LEU A 67 -6.43 11.84 7.51
N LEU A 68 -5.85 12.53 6.53
CA LEU A 68 -5.17 13.81 6.72
C LEU A 68 -6.13 14.89 7.23
N ILE A 69 -7.39 14.90 6.79
CA ILE A 69 -8.42 15.79 7.35
C ILE A 69 -8.64 15.49 8.84
N ASN A 70 -8.71 14.20 9.20
CA ASN A 70 -8.95 13.70 10.55
C ASN A 70 -7.72 13.74 11.50
N ALA A 71 -6.54 14.08 10.99
CA ALA A 71 -5.32 14.15 11.78
C ALA A 71 -5.41 15.20 12.93
N PRO A 72 -4.92 14.87 14.14
CA PRO A 72 -5.16 15.67 15.35
C PRO A 72 -4.47 17.03 15.38
N ASP A 73 -3.37 17.17 14.64
CA ASP A 73 -2.60 18.42 14.55
C ASP A 73 -1.84 18.51 13.22
N SER A 74 -1.13 19.63 13.01
CA SER A 74 -0.34 19.86 11.79
C SER A 74 0.87 18.94 11.66
N GLU A 75 1.44 18.43 12.76
CA GLU A 75 2.59 17.54 12.70
C GLU A 75 2.17 16.16 12.17
N ALA A 76 1.03 15.63 12.63
CA ALA A 76 0.43 14.41 12.08
C ALA A 76 0.12 14.56 10.58
N LYS A 77 -0.42 15.71 10.17
CA LYS A 77 -0.68 16.00 8.74
C LYS A 77 0.61 16.00 7.92
N CYS A 78 1.71 16.55 8.45
CA CYS A 78 3.00 16.55 7.77
C CYS A 78 3.52 15.13 7.51
N TRP A 79 3.35 14.20 8.45
CA TRP A 79 3.77 12.80 8.23
C TRP A 79 3.00 12.13 7.09
N LEU A 80 1.68 12.30 7.04
CA LEU A 80 0.85 11.81 5.94
C LEU A 80 1.17 12.50 4.61
N ALA A 81 1.42 13.81 4.65
CA ALA A 81 1.75 14.59 3.45
C ALA A 81 3.05 14.14 2.79
N LYS A 82 4.04 13.66 3.56
CA LYS A 82 5.29 13.12 2.98
C LYS A 82 5.01 11.90 2.11
N VAL A 83 4.15 10.99 2.57
CA VAL A 83 3.72 9.82 1.80
C VAL A 83 2.94 10.28 0.56
N LEU A 84 1.94 11.15 0.74
CA LEU A 84 1.14 11.67 -0.38
C LEU A 84 1.99 12.35 -1.48
N VAL A 85 3.05 13.08 -1.13
CA VAL A 85 3.93 13.71 -2.13
C VAL A 85 4.61 12.66 -3.01
N ASP A 86 5.05 11.55 -2.43
CA ASP A 86 5.60 10.44 -3.22
C ASP A 86 4.54 9.76 -4.08
N GLU A 87 3.39 9.44 -3.49
CA GLU A 87 2.26 8.80 -4.19
C GLU A 87 1.75 9.65 -5.38
N TYR A 88 1.87 10.98 -5.27
CA TYR A 88 1.54 11.94 -6.33
C TYR A 88 2.65 12.17 -7.36
N GLY A 89 3.79 11.49 -7.23
CA GLY A 89 4.73 11.33 -8.33
C GLY A 89 6.15 11.84 -8.09
N GLU A 90 6.50 12.33 -6.90
CA GLU A 90 7.83 12.90 -6.62
C GLU A 90 8.96 11.90 -6.94
N ARG A 91 8.72 10.61 -6.71
CA ARG A 91 9.68 9.51 -6.94
C ARG A 91 9.27 8.58 -8.09
N SER A 92 8.35 9.01 -8.95
CA SER A 92 7.91 8.30 -10.15
C SER A 92 7.79 9.22 -11.37
N ASP A 93 8.80 10.07 -11.58
CA ASP A 93 8.93 10.98 -12.73
C ASP A 93 7.71 11.91 -12.95
N GLY A 94 6.98 12.23 -11.88
CA GLY A 94 5.78 13.07 -11.91
C GLY A 94 4.50 12.36 -12.32
N GLU A 95 4.53 11.05 -12.53
CA GLU A 95 3.33 10.22 -12.69
C GLU A 95 2.84 9.78 -11.31
N ASP A 96 1.57 10.05 -10.99
CA ASP A 96 0.98 9.46 -9.80
C ASP A 96 0.96 7.92 -9.91
N HIS A 97 0.90 7.26 -8.76
CA HIS A 97 0.99 5.81 -8.68
C HIS A 97 -0.14 5.07 -9.43
N ALA A 98 -1.31 5.69 -9.58
CA ALA A 98 -2.41 5.10 -10.34
C ALA A 98 -2.11 5.12 -11.85
N GLU A 99 -1.65 6.25 -12.40
CA GLU A 99 -1.20 6.34 -13.80
C GLU A 99 -0.02 5.40 -14.05
N HIS A 100 0.92 5.30 -13.10
CA HIS A 100 2.03 4.36 -13.19
C HIS A 100 1.52 2.91 -13.28
N TYR A 101 0.54 2.54 -12.47
CA TYR A 101 -0.05 1.18 -12.48
C TYR A 101 -0.72 0.83 -13.82
N LYS A 102 -1.26 1.81 -14.56
CA LYS A 102 -1.88 1.55 -15.87
C LYS A 102 -0.90 0.97 -16.89
N LYS A 103 0.39 1.28 -16.80
CA LYS A 103 1.44 0.63 -17.63
C LYS A 103 1.41 -0.90 -17.46
N PHE A 104 1.29 -1.37 -16.22
CA PHE A 104 1.15 -2.79 -15.92
C PHE A 104 -0.17 -3.36 -16.43
N MET A 105 -1.28 -2.63 -16.26
CA MET A 105 -2.59 -3.04 -16.78
C MET A 105 -2.56 -3.26 -18.30
N HIS A 106 -1.92 -2.35 -19.05
CA HIS A 106 -1.77 -2.48 -20.50
C HIS A 106 -0.89 -3.64 -20.92
N ALA A 107 0.25 -3.83 -20.25
CA ALA A 107 1.13 -4.97 -20.50
C ALA A 107 0.43 -6.31 -20.19
N ALA A 108 -0.49 -6.32 -19.21
CA ALA A 108 -1.33 -7.47 -18.89
C ALA A 108 -2.53 -7.65 -19.85
N GLY A 109 -2.72 -6.75 -20.83
CA GLY A 109 -3.74 -6.86 -21.88
C GLY A 109 -5.08 -6.20 -21.57
N ILE A 110 -5.12 -5.23 -20.66
CA ILE A 110 -6.25 -4.29 -20.54
C ILE A 110 -6.05 -3.18 -21.59
N ALA A 111 -7.07 -2.89 -22.39
CA ALA A 111 -6.95 -1.87 -23.43
C ALA A 111 -6.91 -0.46 -22.81
N PRO A 112 -6.21 0.51 -23.42
CA PRO A 112 -6.28 1.91 -23.02
C PRO A 112 -7.71 2.43 -23.00
N GLY A 113 -8.11 3.05 -21.89
CA GLY A 113 -9.48 3.53 -21.65
C GLY A 113 -10.45 2.50 -21.09
N GLU A 114 -10.01 1.26 -20.85
CA GLU A 114 -10.82 0.17 -20.25
C GLU A 114 -10.39 -0.16 -18.82
N GLU A 115 -9.50 0.64 -18.21
CA GLU A 115 -8.91 0.40 -16.89
C GLU A 115 -9.97 0.36 -15.79
N ASP A 116 -10.95 1.27 -15.86
CA ASP A 116 -12.05 1.40 -14.90
C ASP A 116 -13.26 0.49 -15.21
N ASN A 117 -13.23 -0.24 -16.33
CA ASN A 117 -14.36 -1.05 -16.79
C ASN A 117 -14.28 -2.51 -16.33
N VAL A 118 -13.27 -2.89 -15.53
CA VAL A 118 -13.13 -4.25 -15.02
C VAL A 118 -14.18 -4.51 -13.94
N PRO A 119 -15.09 -5.50 -14.10
CA PRO A 119 -16.03 -5.84 -13.04
C PRO A 119 -15.30 -6.33 -11.79
N LEU A 120 -15.53 -5.65 -10.67
CA LEU A 120 -14.85 -5.95 -9.41
C LEU A 120 -15.53 -7.10 -8.65
N HIS A 121 -14.72 -7.93 -8.02
CA HIS A 121 -15.20 -8.91 -7.06
C HIS A 121 -15.82 -8.19 -5.85
N PRO A 122 -16.94 -8.68 -5.26
CA PRO A 122 -17.58 -8.02 -4.13
C PRO A 122 -16.65 -7.74 -2.94
N GLU A 123 -15.72 -8.64 -2.66
CA GLU A 123 -14.73 -8.45 -1.59
C GLU A 123 -13.71 -7.35 -1.87
N VAL A 124 -13.39 -7.06 -3.14
CA VAL A 124 -12.58 -5.89 -3.49
C VAL A 124 -13.38 -4.63 -3.17
N VAL A 125 -14.66 -4.57 -3.56
CA VAL A 125 -15.53 -3.44 -3.24
C VAL A 125 -15.69 -3.25 -1.73
N ASN A 126 -15.83 -4.34 -0.98
CA ASN A 126 -15.91 -4.29 0.48
C ASN A 126 -14.59 -3.79 1.10
N PHE A 127 -13.44 -4.23 0.59
CA PHE A 127 -12.14 -3.75 1.02
C PHE A 127 -12.02 -2.22 0.83
N ILE A 128 -12.36 -1.70 -0.35
CA ILE A 128 -12.35 -0.26 -0.64
C ILE A 128 -13.30 0.49 0.30
N ARG A 129 -14.53 -0.01 0.47
CA ARG A 129 -15.52 0.62 1.37
C ARG A 129 -15.04 0.67 2.82
N GLU A 130 -14.42 -0.41 3.30
CA GLU A 130 -13.93 -0.47 4.67
C GLU A 130 -12.76 0.49 4.90
N HIS A 131 -11.87 0.66 3.92
CA HIS A 131 -10.79 1.64 4.01
C HIS A 131 -11.31 3.07 4.05
N TYR A 132 -12.33 3.40 3.25
CA TYR A 132 -13.02 4.69 3.37
C TYR A 132 -13.61 4.87 4.77
N ARG A 133 -14.35 3.87 5.28
CA ARG A 133 -14.97 3.91 6.61
C ARG A 133 -13.93 4.12 7.71
N VAL A 134 -12.83 3.37 7.68
CA VAL A 134 -11.72 3.47 8.63
C VAL A 134 -11.03 4.84 8.55
N ALA A 135 -10.82 5.38 7.34
CA ALA A 135 -10.20 6.70 7.17
C ALA A 135 -11.10 7.84 7.66
N THR A 136 -12.43 7.70 7.57
CA THR A 136 -13.37 8.80 7.86
C THR A 136 -14.10 8.72 9.21
N GLU A 137 -14.40 7.52 9.70
CA GLU A 137 -15.30 7.30 10.84
C GLU A 137 -14.58 6.79 12.09
N GLU A 138 -13.40 6.17 11.96
CA GLU A 138 -12.64 5.65 13.09
C GLU A 138 -11.70 6.70 13.70
N HIS A 139 -11.16 6.37 14.87
CA HIS A 139 -10.12 7.19 15.50
C HIS A 139 -8.88 7.28 14.58
N PHE A 140 -8.23 8.44 14.53
CA PHE A 140 -7.06 8.70 13.69
C PHE A 140 -6.00 7.59 13.75
N LEU A 141 -5.69 7.08 14.96
CA LEU A 141 -4.72 6.00 15.14
C LEU A 141 -5.15 4.66 14.51
N VAL A 142 -6.45 4.36 14.45
CA VAL A 142 -6.95 3.16 13.77
C VAL A 142 -6.76 3.33 12.27
N GLY A 143 -7.08 4.51 11.73
CA GLY A 143 -6.83 4.85 10.34
C GLY A 143 -5.34 4.83 9.96
N LEU A 144 -4.49 5.44 10.79
CA LEU A 144 -3.04 5.47 10.60
C LEU A 144 -2.42 4.07 10.73
N GLY A 145 -2.92 3.24 11.64
CA GLY A 145 -2.52 1.84 11.76
C GLY A 145 -2.90 1.01 10.53
N ALA A 146 -4.12 1.22 10.02
CA ALA A 146 -4.61 0.53 8.83
C ALA A 146 -3.82 0.95 7.58
N LEU A 147 -3.74 2.24 7.27
CA LEU A 147 -3.10 2.77 6.05
C LEU A 147 -1.58 2.80 6.12
N GLY A 148 -1.00 2.92 7.32
CA GLY A 148 0.44 2.84 7.52
C GLY A 148 0.91 1.39 7.63
N PRO A 149 1.17 0.85 8.83
CA PRO A 149 1.62 -0.53 9.02
C PRO A 149 0.87 -1.59 8.21
N GLY A 150 -0.46 -1.50 8.12
CA GLY A 150 -1.28 -2.46 7.39
C GLY A 150 -0.93 -2.56 5.90
N HIS A 151 -0.61 -1.45 5.25
CA HIS A 151 -0.13 -1.42 3.85
C HIS A 151 1.39 -1.40 3.80
N GLU A 152 2.03 -0.33 4.27
CA GLU A 152 3.44 -0.01 4.05
C GLU A 152 4.43 -1.05 4.59
N TRP A 153 4.11 -1.75 5.69
CA TRP A 153 5.01 -2.81 6.19
C TRP A 153 4.78 -4.15 5.50
N SER A 154 3.59 -4.36 4.93
CA SER A 154 3.23 -5.63 4.31
C SER A 154 3.58 -5.67 2.82
N ILE A 155 3.47 -4.53 2.13
CA ILE A 155 3.64 -4.43 0.68
C ILE A 155 5.02 -4.91 0.22
N PRO A 156 6.17 -4.50 0.79
CA PRO A 156 7.48 -4.96 0.31
C PRO A 156 7.59 -6.50 0.30
N ALA A 157 7.15 -7.16 1.37
CA ALA A 157 7.19 -8.62 1.46
C ALA A 157 6.23 -9.30 0.47
N MET A 158 5.04 -8.75 0.27
CA MET A 158 4.08 -9.26 -0.73
C MET A 158 4.59 -9.05 -2.16
N PHE A 159 5.17 -7.88 -2.44
CA PHE A 159 5.62 -7.48 -3.76
C PHE A 159 6.90 -8.20 -4.17
N GLU A 160 7.80 -8.57 -3.25
CA GLU A 160 8.93 -9.45 -3.56
C GLU A 160 8.46 -10.76 -4.21
N LEU A 161 7.35 -11.33 -3.73
CA LEU A 161 6.75 -12.53 -4.29
C LEU A 161 6.09 -12.25 -5.66
N ALA A 162 5.34 -11.15 -5.77
CA ALA A 162 4.65 -10.76 -6.98
C ALA A 162 5.64 -10.43 -8.12
N VAL A 163 6.63 -9.57 -7.88
CA VAL A 163 7.66 -9.16 -8.85
C VAL A 163 8.39 -10.36 -9.44
N ALA A 164 8.73 -11.36 -8.62
CA ALA A 164 9.36 -12.57 -9.12
C ALA A 164 8.45 -13.37 -10.08
N GLY A 165 7.15 -13.42 -9.81
CA GLY A 165 6.16 -14.02 -10.72
C GLY A 165 5.97 -13.21 -12.01
N LEU A 166 5.90 -11.89 -11.89
CA LEU A 166 5.79 -10.97 -13.02
C LEU A 166 6.99 -11.09 -13.98
N ARG A 167 8.22 -11.03 -13.45
CA ARG A 167 9.45 -11.24 -14.26
C ARG A 167 9.44 -12.60 -14.96
N LYS A 168 9.01 -13.66 -14.27
CA LYS A 168 8.91 -15.00 -14.87
C LYS A 168 7.90 -15.06 -16.02
N ALA A 169 6.81 -14.32 -15.93
CA ALA A 169 5.80 -14.24 -16.97
C ALA A 169 6.21 -13.37 -18.17
N GLY A 170 7.38 -12.74 -18.11
CA GLY A 170 8.01 -12.03 -19.21
C GLY A 170 7.66 -10.54 -19.30
N PHE A 171 7.22 -9.92 -18.19
CA PHE A 171 7.08 -8.46 -18.12
C PHE A 171 8.45 -7.78 -18.16
N ASP A 172 8.54 -6.68 -18.90
CA ASP A 172 9.71 -5.79 -18.86
C ASP A 172 9.69 -4.96 -17.58
N GLU A 173 10.86 -4.56 -17.06
CA GLU A 173 10.95 -3.80 -15.80
C GLU A 173 10.13 -2.50 -15.84
N LYS A 174 10.08 -1.82 -16.99
CA LYS A 174 9.25 -0.62 -17.17
C LYS A 174 7.75 -0.88 -17.10
N GLU A 175 7.31 -2.10 -17.45
CA GLU A 175 5.90 -2.48 -17.40
C GLU A 175 5.45 -2.81 -15.97
N ILE A 176 6.40 -3.14 -15.07
CA ILE A 176 6.14 -3.50 -13.68
C ILE A 176 6.80 -2.55 -12.70
N GLU A 177 7.19 -1.36 -13.17
CA GLU A 177 7.99 -0.41 -12.42
C GLU A 177 7.30 0.02 -11.11
N TYR A 178 5.97 0.22 -11.15
CA TYR A 178 5.13 0.38 -9.94
C TYR A 178 5.47 -0.66 -8.88
N TRP A 179 5.47 -1.95 -9.23
CA TRP A 179 5.70 -3.03 -8.27
C TRP A 179 7.12 -3.05 -7.72
N THR A 180 8.13 -2.74 -8.55
CA THR A 180 9.52 -2.71 -8.11
C THR A 180 9.85 -1.49 -7.28
N LEU A 181 9.21 -0.36 -7.57
CA LEU A 181 9.37 0.90 -6.87
C LEU A 181 8.93 0.77 -5.40
N HIS A 182 7.80 0.10 -5.14
CA HIS A 182 7.25 -0.13 -3.81
C HIS A 182 8.06 -1.16 -2.98
N LEU A 183 9.06 -1.84 -3.56
CA LEU A 183 10.00 -2.62 -2.75
C LEU A 183 10.89 -1.73 -1.89
N GLU A 184 11.17 -0.51 -2.33
CA GLU A 184 12.03 0.45 -1.62
C GLU A 184 11.23 1.59 -1.00
N GLN A 185 10.29 2.20 -1.74
CA GLN A 185 9.54 3.37 -1.27
C GLN A 185 8.76 3.11 0.01
N ASP A 186 8.03 2.00 0.08
CA ASP A 186 7.15 1.68 1.19
C ASP A 186 7.94 1.34 2.47
N GLN A 187 9.24 1.00 2.35
CA GLN A 187 10.11 0.92 3.52
C GLN A 187 10.31 2.30 4.16
N ASP A 188 10.50 3.34 3.33
CA ASP A 188 10.60 4.72 3.80
C ASP A 188 9.25 5.22 4.35
N HIS A 189 8.15 4.97 3.63
CA HIS A 189 6.80 5.34 4.07
C HIS A 189 6.47 4.68 5.41
N GLY A 190 6.73 3.38 5.51
CA GLY A 190 6.59 2.61 6.73
C GLY A 190 7.40 3.16 7.89
N ALA A 191 8.63 3.64 7.65
CA ALA A 191 9.46 4.29 8.68
C ALA A 191 8.93 5.67 9.07
N TRP A 192 8.43 6.47 8.13
CA TRP A 192 7.85 7.79 8.42
C TRP A 192 6.57 7.69 9.24
N LEU A 193 5.68 6.76 8.87
CA LEU A 193 4.43 6.54 9.60
C LEU A 193 4.66 5.84 10.94
N GLU A 194 5.73 5.06 11.09
CA GLU A 194 6.18 4.57 12.39
C GLU A 194 6.54 5.73 13.34
N GLU A 195 7.27 6.75 12.87
CA GLU A 195 7.57 7.93 13.71
C GLU A 195 6.31 8.72 14.10
N ALA A 196 5.31 8.78 13.21
CA ALA A 196 4.00 9.31 13.58
C ALA A 196 3.36 8.45 14.67
N LEU A 197 3.29 7.13 14.48
CA LEU A 197 2.69 6.22 15.45
C LEU A 197 3.36 6.30 16.82
N VAL A 198 4.70 6.31 16.89
CA VAL A 198 5.44 6.48 18.16
C VAL A 198 4.98 7.73 18.91
N LYS A 199 4.74 8.84 18.20
CA LYS A 199 4.31 10.11 18.80
C LYS A 199 2.88 10.09 19.32
N TYR A 200 1.99 9.34 18.67
CA TYR A 200 0.55 9.42 18.93
C TYR A 200 -0.03 8.18 19.62
N CYS A 201 0.60 7.00 19.58
CA CYS A 201 0.12 5.76 20.20
C CYS A 201 0.46 5.67 21.70
N LEU A 202 0.13 6.72 22.46
CA LEU A 202 0.35 6.75 23.89
C LEU A 202 -0.73 5.93 24.59
N VAL A 203 -0.33 4.76 25.09
CA VAL A 203 -1.11 3.89 25.96
C VAL A 203 -1.00 4.37 27.41
#